data_AF-A0A8S9KEA6-F1
#
_entry.id   AF-A0A8S9KEA6-F1
#
_cell.length_a   1.000
_cell.length_b   1.000
_cell.length_c   1.000
_cell.angle_alpha   90.00
_cell.angle_beta   90.00
_cell.angle_gamma   90.00
#
_symmetry.space_group_name_H-M   'P 1'
#
loop_
_entity.id
_entity.type
_entity.pdbx_description
1 polymer ?
#
loop_
_entity_poly.entity_id
_entity_poly.type
_entity_poly.pdbx_seq_one_letter_code
_entity_poly.pdbx_strand_id
1 'polypeptide(L)'
;MAQEEAQKSADVVVTTEKMTDKEVTVPSPVLEKEVTPTVASEEKVAPETEKSVPVREEETVVAEKVIVPSPEELEKKALAEFKELVREALNKREFTSPVPVKEEKPEEKKPAEETKGEDKTEEKKEEEKPEAIKLEAKTDAVAPAETTSEEKEAVSDTVAEEDGTKTVEAIEESIVSVTPPENTVVSEAEPMEPEEVSIYGVPLLQDERSDVILLKFLRARDFKVKEALTMLKNTVQWRKEIKIDELVEAKAGEEASEFEKMVFAHGVDKEGHVVIYSSYGEFQNKELFSDKEKLNKFLNWRIQLQEKCVRALDFSSPDAKSSFVFVSDFRNAPGLGKRALWQFIRRAVKQFEDNYPEFATRELFINVPWWYIPYYKTFGSIITSPRTRSKMVLAGPSKSADAIFKYISPEQVPVKYGGLSKDIPISTEDTVTEAIVKPAAKYTIDLPASDACMLSWELRVLGADVSYGAQFEPTTEGSYAVIVSKNRRIESTDEPVITESFKVGEPGKIVITIDNQTSKKKKVLYRFKTLPISDL
;
A
#
# COMPACT_ATOMS: atom_id res chain seq x y z
N MET A 1 32.40 -54.62 -18.09
CA MET A 1 31.33 -54.92 -19.07
C MET A 1 30.70 -53.58 -19.40
N ALA A 2 31.14 -52.76 -20.35
CA ALA A 2 31.67 -52.98 -21.71
C ALA A 2 30.69 -53.72 -22.62
N GLN A 3 29.96 -52.93 -23.43
CA GLN A 3 29.30 -53.20 -24.72
C GLN A 3 28.55 -51.88 -25.03
N GLU A 4 28.97 -50.97 -25.92
CA GLU A 4 29.33 -51.08 -27.34
C GLU A 4 28.25 -51.78 -28.16
N GLU A 5 27.43 -50.99 -28.86
CA GLU A 5 26.86 -51.41 -30.13
C GLU A 5 26.58 -50.20 -31.05
N ALA A 6 26.82 -50.44 -32.33
CA ALA A 6 27.12 -49.47 -33.36
C ALA A 6 25.91 -49.16 -34.27
N GLN A 7 25.90 -47.90 -34.75
CA GLN A 7 25.79 -47.51 -36.17
C GLN A 7 24.73 -48.18 -37.07
N LYS A 8 23.80 -47.38 -37.60
CA LYS A 8 23.41 -47.45 -39.02
C LYS A 8 22.85 -46.12 -39.54
N SER A 9 23.56 -45.60 -40.55
CA SER A 9 23.25 -44.51 -41.45
C SER A 9 22.24 -44.94 -42.53
N ALA A 10 21.43 -44.00 -43.00
CA ALA A 10 20.82 -44.04 -44.33
C ALA A 10 20.71 -42.62 -44.90
N ASP A 11 21.56 -42.35 -45.89
CA ASP A 11 21.47 -41.26 -46.87
C ASP A 11 20.22 -41.42 -47.75
N VAL A 12 19.49 -40.33 -48.04
CA VAL A 12 18.83 -40.12 -49.35
C VAL A 12 18.73 -38.62 -49.68
N VAL A 13 19.62 -38.19 -50.58
CA VAL A 13 19.43 -37.38 -51.80
C VAL A 13 18.85 -35.95 -51.71
N VAL A 14 19.74 -35.02 -52.03
CA VAL A 14 19.51 -33.67 -52.55
C VAL A 14 18.91 -33.72 -53.96
N THR A 15 17.86 -32.94 -54.21
CA THR A 15 17.50 -32.47 -55.56
C THR A 15 17.42 -30.95 -55.59
N THR A 16 18.42 -30.38 -56.25
CA THR A 16 18.45 -29.02 -56.79
C THR A 16 17.60 -28.94 -58.05
N GLU A 17 16.73 -27.94 -58.16
CA GLU A 17 16.35 -27.37 -59.45
C GLU A 17 16.53 -25.86 -59.43
N LYS A 18 17.13 -25.38 -60.53
CA LYS A 18 17.55 -24.02 -60.84
C LYS A 18 17.08 -23.75 -62.27
N MET A 19 16.91 -22.47 -62.62
CA MET A 19 16.61 -21.86 -63.93
C MET A 19 15.13 -21.52 -64.15
N THR A 20 14.71 -20.36 -64.70
CA THR A 20 15.41 -19.19 -65.26
C THR A 20 14.39 -18.06 -65.50
N ASP A 21 14.90 -16.83 -65.46
CA ASP A 21 14.52 -15.58 -66.12
C ASP A 21 13.23 -15.48 -66.95
N LYS A 22 12.44 -14.43 -66.64
CA LYS A 22 11.88 -13.53 -67.66
C LYS A 22 11.89 -12.08 -67.16
N GLU A 23 12.55 -11.24 -67.94
CA GLU A 23 12.64 -9.78 -67.85
C GLU A 23 11.32 -9.04 -68.12
N VAL A 24 11.15 -7.95 -67.37
CA VAL A 24 10.77 -6.59 -67.79
C VAL A 24 9.44 -6.36 -68.51
N THR A 25 8.53 -5.65 -67.83
CA THR A 25 7.99 -4.39 -68.38
C THR A 25 7.55 -3.44 -67.26
N VAL A 26 8.14 -2.24 -67.28
CA VAL A 26 7.84 -1.09 -66.42
C VAL A 26 6.64 -0.33 -67.00
N PRO A 27 5.83 0.33 -66.17
CA PRO A 27 5.60 1.75 -66.46
C PRO A 27 5.70 2.64 -65.21
N SER A 28 6.44 3.73 -65.36
CA SER A 28 6.31 4.98 -64.61
C SER A 28 5.80 6.05 -65.60
N PRO A 29 5.59 7.31 -65.18
CA PRO A 29 4.68 7.82 -64.16
C PRO A 29 3.63 8.73 -64.82
N VAL A 30 2.52 9.03 -64.14
CA VAL A 30 1.62 10.13 -64.55
C VAL A 30 1.67 11.22 -63.48
N LEU A 31 2.16 12.38 -63.90
CA LEU A 31 2.20 13.65 -63.20
C LEU A 31 1.13 14.59 -63.78
N GLU A 32 0.78 15.60 -62.98
CA GLU A 32 -0.13 16.74 -63.21
C GLU A 32 -1.64 16.45 -62.99
N LYS A 33 -2.38 17.23 -62.19
CA LYS A 33 -2.36 18.71 -62.05
C LYS A 33 -2.67 19.23 -60.65
N GLU A 34 -2.05 20.37 -60.33
CA GLU A 34 -2.41 21.35 -59.30
C GLU A 34 -3.88 21.81 -59.42
N VAL A 35 -4.58 21.93 -58.29
CA VAL A 35 -5.68 22.89 -58.10
C VAL A 35 -5.75 23.35 -56.63
N THR A 36 -5.27 24.56 -56.38
CA THR A 36 -5.87 25.55 -55.44
C THR A 36 -6.46 26.66 -56.32
N PRO A 37 -7.63 27.25 -56.04
CA PRO A 37 -7.91 28.09 -54.85
C PRO A 37 -9.33 27.84 -54.28
N THR A 38 -9.81 28.39 -53.15
CA THR A 38 -10.31 29.78 -53.01
C THR A 38 -10.64 30.08 -51.55
N VAL A 39 -10.32 31.32 -51.16
CA VAL A 39 -10.59 32.01 -49.90
C VAL A 39 -12.00 32.63 -49.92
N ALA A 40 -12.69 32.65 -48.79
CA ALA A 40 -13.79 33.58 -48.46
C ALA A 40 -13.79 33.77 -46.92
N SER A 41 -13.19 34.87 -46.42
CA SER A 41 -13.85 36.12 -45.96
C SER A 41 -14.58 35.93 -44.61
N GLU A 42 -13.96 36.35 -43.50
CA GLU A 42 -14.06 37.69 -42.87
C GLU A 42 -15.39 37.92 -42.13
N GLU A 43 -15.32 38.00 -40.80
CA GLU A 43 -16.04 39.05 -40.07
C GLU A 43 -15.19 39.52 -38.88
N LYS A 44 -14.76 40.78 -38.99
CA LYS A 44 -14.03 41.58 -37.98
C LYS A 44 -15.05 42.20 -37.03
N VAL A 45 -14.75 42.28 -35.74
CA VAL A 45 -15.18 43.42 -34.92
C VAL A 45 -14.06 43.80 -33.95
N ALA A 46 -13.65 45.06 -34.04
CA ALA A 46 -12.84 45.81 -33.07
C ALA A 46 -13.50 47.20 -32.91
N PRO A 47 -13.12 48.01 -31.90
CA PRO A 47 -14.03 48.56 -30.89
C PRO A 47 -14.32 50.05 -31.08
N GLU A 48 -15.32 50.61 -30.39
CA GLU A 48 -15.40 52.07 -30.13
C GLU A 48 -16.33 52.46 -28.97
N THR A 49 -15.73 53.12 -27.97
CA THR A 49 -16.09 54.35 -27.23
C THR A 49 -17.48 54.64 -26.61
N GLU A 50 -17.36 55.26 -25.43
CA GLU A 50 -18.31 55.86 -24.49
C GLU A 50 -19.42 56.77 -25.07
N LYS A 51 -20.59 56.78 -24.40
CA LYS A 51 -21.37 57.99 -24.03
C LYS A 51 -22.53 57.70 -23.04
N SER A 52 -22.38 58.22 -21.82
CA SER A 52 -23.34 58.92 -20.92
C SER A 52 -24.87 58.59 -20.83
N VAL A 53 -25.29 58.09 -19.63
CA VAL A 53 -26.32 58.59 -18.64
C VAL A 53 -27.81 58.76 -19.09
N PRO A 54 -28.90 58.48 -18.29
CA PRO A 54 -28.99 58.50 -16.80
C PRO A 54 -29.70 57.35 -16.04
N VAL A 55 -29.30 57.29 -14.77
CA VAL A 55 -29.96 56.91 -13.49
C VAL A 55 -31.46 56.59 -13.51
N ARG A 56 -31.80 55.44 -12.90
CA ARG A 56 -33.01 55.26 -12.09
C ARG A 56 -32.65 54.47 -10.84
N GLU A 57 -32.94 55.07 -9.69
CA GLU A 57 -32.74 54.54 -8.35
C GLU A 57 -33.64 53.31 -8.14
N GLU A 58 -33.05 52.19 -7.72
CA GLU A 58 -33.74 51.21 -6.88
C GLU A 58 -32.77 50.72 -5.80
N GLU A 59 -33.23 50.85 -4.56
CA GLU A 59 -32.58 50.44 -3.33
C GLU A 59 -32.18 48.97 -3.40
N THR A 60 -30.88 48.69 -3.24
CA THR A 60 -30.41 47.32 -2.96
C THR A 60 -29.72 47.31 -1.62
N VAL A 61 -30.38 46.61 -0.70
CA VAL A 61 -29.92 46.17 0.61
C VAL A 61 -28.43 45.84 0.55
N VAL A 62 -27.66 46.41 1.50
CA VAL A 62 -26.26 46.04 1.73
C VAL A 62 -26.23 44.56 2.06
N ALA A 63 -26.03 43.72 1.04
CA ALA A 63 -25.63 42.35 1.22
C ALA A 63 -24.22 42.39 1.77
N GLU A 64 -24.12 42.25 3.09
CA GLU A 64 -22.90 41.93 3.79
C GLU A 64 -22.24 40.76 3.04
N LYS A 65 -21.17 41.06 2.28
CA LYS A 65 -20.37 40.02 1.63
C LYS A 65 -19.84 39.15 2.75
N VAL A 66 -20.45 37.98 2.93
CA VAL A 66 -19.87 36.90 3.72
C VAL A 66 -18.58 36.53 3.00
N ILE A 67 -17.47 37.10 3.46
CA ILE A 67 -16.13 36.70 3.05
C ILE A 67 -15.97 35.29 3.57
N VAL A 68 -16.17 34.30 2.69
CA VAL A 68 -15.88 32.91 3.01
C VAL A 68 -14.37 32.85 3.24
N PRO A 69 -13.90 32.53 4.46
CA PRO A 69 -12.47 32.46 4.74
C PRO A 69 -11.82 31.44 3.81
N SER A 70 -10.61 31.77 3.36
CA SER A 70 -9.82 30.86 2.54
C SER A 70 -9.52 29.55 3.31
N PRO A 71 -9.28 28.42 2.61
CA PRO A 71 -8.91 27.17 3.26
C PRO A 71 -7.73 27.33 4.23
N GLU A 72 -6.72 28.11 3.86
CA GLU A 72 -5.55 28.37 4.71
C GLU A 72 -5.89 29.15 5.99
N GLU A 73 -6.81 30.10 5.92
CA GLU A 73 -7.28 30.84 7.11
C GLU A 73 -8.08 29.93 8.05
N LEU A 74 -8.87 29.01 7.51
CA LEU A 74 -9.58 28.00 8.30
C LEU A 74 -8.60 27.04 8.99
N GLU A 75 -7.56 26.58 8.29
CA GLU A 75 -6.52 25.72 8.89
C GLU A 75 -5.80 26.45 10.03
N LYS A 76 -5.37 27.70 9.80
CA LYS A 76 -4.69 28.51 10.82
C LYS A 76 -5.57 28.77 12.04
N LYS A 77 -6.85 29.08 11.84
CA LYS A 77 -7.82 29.29 12.93
C LYS A 77 -8.03 28.01 13.73
N ALA A 78 -8.25 26.88 13.07
CA ALA A 78 -8.43 25.59 13.72
C ALA A 78 -7.19 25.16 14.49
N LEU A 79 -5.99 25.41 13.95
CA LEU A 79 -4.72 25.14 14.63
C LEU A 79 -4.56 26.03 15.88
N ALA A 80 -4.87 27.32 15.80
CA ALA A 80 -4.81 28.21 16.96
C ALA A 80 -5.77 27.76 18.07
N GLU A 81 -7.02 27.47 17.73
CA GLU A 81 -8.01 26.93 18.68
C GLU A 81 -7.53 25.61 19.28
N PHE A 82 -6.95 24.73 18.46
CA PHE A 82 -6.45 23.45 18.91
C PHE A 82 -5.27 23.59 19.88
N LYS A 83 -4.34 24.50 19.61
CA LYS A 83 -3.21 24.79 20.51
C LYS A 83 -3.68 25.29 21.87
N GLU A 84 -4.72 26.12 21.92
CA GLU A 84 -5.31 26.54 23.20
C GLU A 84 -5.92 25.37 23.98
N LEU A 85 -6.68 24.50 23.32
CA LEU A 85 -7.23 23.31 23.99
C LEU A 85 -6.13 22.34 24.46
N VAL A 86 -5.06 22.17 23.69
CA VAL A 86 -3.91 21.35 24.09
C VAL A 86 -3.23 21.98 25.30
N ARG A 87 -3.03 23.31 25.33
CA ARG A 87 -2.44 24.02 26.47
C ARG A 87 -3.28 23.86 27.73
N GLU A 88 -4.60 24.02 27.60
CA GLU A 88 -5.54 23.80 28.70
C GLU A 88 -5.45 22.36 29.24
N ALA A 89 -5.41 21.38 28.35
CA ALA A 89 -5.27 19.97 28.72
C ALA A 89 -3.93 19.66 29.42
N LEU A 90 -2.82 20.29 29.01
CA LEU A 90 -1.51 20.16 29.68
C LEU A 90 -1.53 20.79 31.07
N ASN A 91 -2.12 21.99 31.21
CA ASN A 91 -2.26 22.67 32.50
C ASN A 91 -3.11 21.85 33.48
N LYS A 92 -4.14 21.17 32.98
CA LYS A 92 -5.03 20.31 33.77
C LYS A 92 -4.51 18.87 33.93
N ARG A 93 -3.34 18.54 33.35
CA ARG A 93 -2.76 17.18 33.32
C ARG A 93 -3.72 16.11 32.80
N GLU A 94 -4.51 16.45 31.79
CA GLU A 94 -5.53 15.57 31.20
C GLU A 94 -4.94 14.50 30.26
N PHE A 95 -3.62 14.53 30.01
CA PHE A 95 -2.92 13.50 29.22
C PHE A 95 -2.35 12.37 30.09
N THR A 96 -2.11 12.62 31.39
CA THR A 96 -1.69 11.60 32.37
C THR A 96 -2.82 11.08 33.23
N SER A 97 -3.88 11.86 33.43
CA SER A 97 -4.99 11.46 34.30
C SER A 97 -5.80 10.33 33.66
N PRO A 98 -6.05 9.21 34.36
CA PRO A 98 -6.88 8.13 33.82
C PRO A 98 -8.28 8.67 33.53
N VAL A 99 -8.77 8.44 32.31
CA VAL A 99 -10.13 8.80 31.92
C VAL A 99 -11.10 8.10 32.88
N PRO A 100 -11.99 8.81 33.59
CA PRO A 100 -13.03 8.17 34.37
C PRO A 100 -13.91 7.38 33.40
N VAL A 101 -13.94 6.06 33.56
CA VAL A 101 -14.85 5.19 32.83
C VAL A 101 -16.27 5.65 33.14
N LYS A 102 -16.95 6.26 32.15
CA LYS A 102 -18.40 6.43 32.22
C LYS A 102 -19.01 5.04 32.08
N GLU A 103 -19.45 4.46 33.20
CA GLU A 103 -20.40 3.35 33.17
C GLU A 103 -21.71 3.85 32.55
N GLU A 104 -21.92 3.59 31.27
CA GLU A 104 -23.26 3.64 30.68
C GLU A 104 -24.05 2.44 31.22
N LYS A 105 -24.95 2.70 32.18
CA LYS A 105 -25.99 1.74 32.57
C LYS A 105 -26.80 1.36 31.32
N PRO A 106 -27.05 0.07 31.05
CA PRO A 106 -27.93 -0.33 29.97
C PRO A 106 -29.38 -0.02 30.36
N GLU A 107 -30.06 0.82 29.58
CA GLU A 107 -31.51 0.93 29.61
C GLU A 107 -32.13 -0.34 29.01
N GLU A 108 -32.84 -1.11 29.83
CA GLU A 108 -33.72 -2.19 29.39
C GLU A 108 -34.86 -1.63 28.53
N LYS A 109 -34.90 -2.02 27.26
CA LYS A 109 -36.12 -1.92 26.45
C LYS A 109 -36.96 -3.18 26.66
N LYS A 110 -38.17 -3.00 27.23
CA LYS A 110 -39.24 -4.00 27.23
C LYS A 110 -39.71 -4.31 25.80
N PRO A 111 -40.09 -5.55 25.48
CA PRO A 111 -40.71 -5.90 24.21
C PRO A 111 -42.19 -5.52 24.20
N ALA A 112 -42.64 -4.87 23.13
CA ALA A 112 -44.06 -4.66 22.85
C ALA A 112 -44.61 -5.88 22.10
N GLU A 113 -45.63 -6.51 22.68
CA GLU A 113 -46.53 -7.45 22.01
C GLU A 113 -47.37 -6.70 20.95
N GLU A 114 -47.35 -7.16 19.71
CA GLU A 114 -48.37 -6.82 18.72
C GLU A 114 -49.39 -7.97 18.62
N THR A 115 -50.63 -7.62 18.95
CA THR A 115 -51.85 -8.42 18.81
C THR A 115 -52.24 -8.64 17.34
N LYS A 116 -52.64 -9.87 17.04
CA LYS A 116 -53.30 -10.31 15.80
C LYS A 116 -54.58 -9.54 15.48
N GLY A 117 -54.81 -9.31 14.19
CA GLY A 117 -56.13 -9.13 13.57
C GLY A 117 -56.12 -9.71 12.16
N GLU A 118 -56.85 -10.82 11.96
CA GLU A 118 -57.12 -11.48 10.68
C GLU A 118 -58.18 -10.71 9.87
N ASP A 119 -58.12 -10.75 8.54
CA ASP A 119 -59.25 -11.28 7.75
C ASP A 119 -58.83 -11.80 6.36
N LYS A 120 -59.63 -12.77 5.89
CA LYS A 120 -59.54 -13.69 4.74
C LYS A 120 -59.67 -12.97 3.39
N THR A 121 -59.34 -13.57 2.23
CA THR A 121 -60.06 -14.62 1.45
C THR A 121 -59.18 -14.81 0.17
N GLU A 122 -59.05 -15.91 -0.58
CA GLU A 122 -60.01 -16.93 -1.04
C GLU A 122 -59.27 -18.09 -1.78
N GLU A 123 -59.98 -19.21 -1.91
CA GLU A 123 -59.80 -20.54 -2.53
C GLU A 123 -59.06 -20.65 -3.91
N LYS A 124 -58.63 -21.79 -4.50
CA LYS A 124 -58.92 -23.26 -4.42
C LYS A 124 -57.95 -24.05 -5.34
N LYS A 125 -57.69 -25.34 -5.01
CA LYS A 125 -57.66 -26.61 -5.83
C LYS A 125 -56.99 -26.64 -7.23
N GLU A 126 -56.40 -27.72 -7.78
CA GLU A 126 -56.38 -29.18 -7.56
C GLU A 126 -55.25 -29.82 -8.43
N GLU A 127 -54.72 -30.97 -7.97
CA GLU A 127 -54.21 -32.20 -8.67
C GLU A 127 -53.47 -32.17 -10.04
N GLU A 128 -52.29 -32.83 -10.11
CA GLU A 128 -52.12 -34.17 -10.75
C GLU A 128 -50.66 -34.74 -10.64
N LYS A 129 -50.58 -36.05 -10.45
CA LYS A 129 -49.45 -37.03 -10.56
C LYS A 129 -50.09 -38.28 -11.23
N PRO A 130 -49.44 -39.36 -11.77
CA PRO A 130 -48.03 -39.79 -11.86
C PRO A 130 -47.62 -40.33 -13.28
N GLU A 131 -46.38 -40.74 -13.58
CA GLU A 131 -45.79 -42.11 -13.54
C GLU A 131 -44.37 -42.03 -14.18
N ALA A 132 -43.29 -42.56 -13.59
CA ALA A 132 -42.73 -43.93 -13.65
C ALA A 132 -42.40 -44.42 -15.10
N ILE A 133 -41.14 -44.76 -15.47
CA ILE A 133 -40.42 -46.07 -15.34
C ILE A 133 -38.97 -45.82 -15.85
N LYS A 134 -37.83 -46.05 -15.15
CA LYS A 134 -37.10 -47.26 -14.66
C LYS A 134 -36.46 -48.18 -15.73
N LEU A 135 -35.13 -48.39 -15.63
CA LEU A 135 -34.34 -49.66 -15.70
C LEU A 135 -32.85 -49.30 -16.01
N GLU A 136 -31.90 -49.40 -15.07
CA GLU A 136 -31.13 -50.59 -14.60
C GLU A 136 -29.98 -50.99 -15.58
N ALA A 137 -28.78 -51.47 -15.20
CA ALA A 137 -28.32 -52.28 -14.06
C ALA A 137 -26.77 -52.21 -13.93
N LYS A 138 -26.17 -52.18 -12.71
CA LYS A 138 -25.46 -53.26 -11.95
C LYS A 138 -23.95 -53.40 -12.27
N THR A 139 -22.99 -53.76 -11.39
CA THR A 139 -22.82 -54.21 -9.97
C THR A 139 -21.31 -54.06 -9.63
N ASP A 140 -20.78 -54.04 -8.38
CA ASP A 140 -20.76 -55.09 -7.34
C ASP A 140 -20.26 -54.59 -5.96
N ALA A 141 -20.85 -55.19 -4.90
CA ALA A 141 -20.39 -55.60 -3.55
C ALA A 141 -19.36 -54.75 -2.74
N VAL A 142 -19.45 -54.53 -1.41
CA VAL A 142 -19.72 -55.40 -0.24
C VAL A 142 -20.16 -54.53 0.98
N ALA A 143 -21.00 -55.08 1.86
CA ALA A 143 -21.55 -54.50 3.12
C ALA A 143 -20.87 -55.12 4.38
N PRO A 144 -21.37 -55.00 5.64
CA PRO A 144 -22.06 -53.91 6.36
C PRO A 144 -21.45 -53.65 7.78
N ALA A 145 -21.96 -52.66 8.51
CA ALA A 145 -21.88 -52.61 9.98
C ALA A 145 -23.25 -52.23 10.58
N GLU A 146 -23.64 -52.96 11.62
CA GLU A 146 -24.97 -53.06 12.23
C GLU A 146 -25.28 -51.93 13.24
N THR A 147 -26.59 -51.71 13.42
CA THR A 147 -27.28 -51.20 14.62
C THR A 147 -27.02 -52.12 15.83
N THR A 148 -27.12 -51.75 17.11
CA THR A 148 -28.36 -51.46 17.87
C THR A 148 -28.00 -51.18 19.35
N SER A 149 -28.79 -50.31 20.01
CA SER A 149 -29.28 -50.33 21.43
C SER A 149 -28.45 -50.96 22.57
N GLU A 150 -28.33 -50.29 23.72
CA GLU A 150 -29.26 -50.37 24.87
C GLU A 150 -28.71 -49.64 26.13
N GLU A 151 -29.64 -49.36 27.03
CA GLU A 151 -29.64 -48.55 28.25
C GLU A 151 -29.32 -49.41 29.50
N LYS A 152 -28.72 -48.82 30.57
CA LYS A 152 -29.17 -48.86 31.99
C LYS A 152 -28.08 -48.69 33.07
N GLU A 153 -28.43 -47.85 34.06
CA GLU A 153 -28.26 -47.95 35.54
C GLU A 153 -26.86 -48.16 36.15
N ALA A 154 -26.48 -47.72 37.36
CA ALA A 154 -26.98 -46.88 38.46
C ALA A 154 -25.76 -46.71 39.43
N VAL A 155 -25.76 -45.78 40.40
CA VAL A 155 -25.72 -46.01 41.88
C VAL A 155 -24.92 -44.80 42.46
N SER A 156 -25.54 -43.88 43.21
CA SER A 156 -25.70 -43.75 44.68
C SER A 156 -24.47 -43.32 45.51
N ASP A 157 -24.76 -42.54 46.56
CA ASP A 157 -24.04 -42.28 47.83
C ASP A 157 -23.70 -40.79 48.06
N THR A 158 -24.47 -40.05 48.86
CA THR A 158 -24.62 -39.98 50.35
C THR A 158 -23.54 -39.15 51.06
N VAL A 159 -24.00 -38.44 52.10
CA VAL A 159 -23.44 -37.28 52.81
C VAL A 159 -23.01 -37.65 54.23
N ALA A 160 -21.94 -37.04 54.76
CA ALA A 160 -21.72 -36.71 56.19
C ALA A 160 -20.56 -35.68 56.32
N GLU A 161 -20.82 -34.47 56.87
CA GLU A 161 -20.39 -33.90 58.20
C GLU A 161 -18.89 -33.47 58.24
N GLU A 162 -18.39 -32.35 58.78
CA GLU A 162 -18.75 -31.38 59.84
C GLU A 162 -17.83 -30.13 59.63
N ASP A 163 -18.27 -28.86 59.73
CA ASP A 163 -18.20 -27.92 60.87
C ASP A 163 -17.35 -26.67 60.51
N GLY A 164 -17.70 -25.48 61.02
CA GLY A 164 -16.83 -24.30 60.93
C GLY A 164 -17.44 -22.89 60.77
N THR A 165 -18.51 -22.57 61.52
CA THR A 165 -18.75 -21.30 62.27
C THR A 165 -18.60 -19.87 61.64
N LYS A 166 -19.62 -19.03 62.00
CA LYS A 166 -19.70 -17.55 62.19
C LYS A 166 -20.16 -16.68 61.01
N THR A 167 -21.48 -16.41 60.88
CA THR A 167 -22.35 -15.39 61.54
C THR A 167 -22.23 -13.97 60.99
N VAL A 168 -23.32 -13.54 60.34
CA VAL A 168 -23.75 -12.17 60.00
C VAL A 168 -25.12 -11.98 60.68
N GLU A 169 -25.38 -10.77 61.23
CA GLU A 169 -26.68 -10.07 61.37
C GLU A 169 -26.60 -9.08 62.56
N ALA A 170 -26.61 -7.76 62.31
CA ALA A 170 -27.77 -6.89 62.10
C ALA A 170 -28.42 -6.44 63.42
N ILE A 171 -28.29 -5.15 63.76
CA ILE A 171 -29.15 -4.43 64.72
C ILE A 171 -29.37 -3.00 64.20
N GLU A 172 -30.62 -2.59 64.31
CA GLU A 172 -31.32 -1.40 63.80
C GLU A 172 -30.92 -0.06 64.46
N GLU A 173 -31.23 0.98 63.68
CA GLU A 173 -31.53 2.39 63.93
C GLU A 173 -31.39 2.98 65.35
N SER A 174 -30.70 4.13 65.41
CA SER A 174 -30.97 5.20 66.37
C SER A 174 -30.69 6.57 65.74
N ILE A 175 -31.70 7.44 65.77
CA ILE A 175 -31.76 8.79 65.22
C ILE A 175 -31.36 9.79 66.31
N VAL A 176 -30.37 10.67 66.13
CA VAL A 176 -30.33 12.00 66.78
C VAL A 176 -29.49 13.05 65.99
N SER A 177 -30.21 14.11 65.56
CA SER A 177 -29.89 15.54 65.43
C SER A 177 -28.67 16.11 64.67
N VAL A 178 -29.01 17.11 63.85
CA VAL A 178 -28.25 18.10 63.08
C VAL A 178 -27.46 19.10 63.95
N THR A 179 -26.20 19.38 63.60
CA THR A 179 -25.59 20.74 63.58
C THR A 179 -24.28 20.73 62.78
N PRO A 180 -24.02 21.69 61.86
CA PRO A 180 -22.81 21.73 61.04
C PRO A 180 -21.71 22.58 61.69
N PRO A 181 -20.44 22.36 61.32
CA PRO A 181 -19.51 23.49 61.21
C PRO A 181 -19.05 23.65 59.77
N GLU A 182 -19.30 24.86 59.26
CA GLU A 182 -18.51 25.48 58.21
C GLU A 182 -17.02 25.37 58.55
N ASN A 183 -16.27 24.76 57.65
CA ASN A 183 -14.93 25.20 57.26
C ASN A 183 -14.58 24.50 55.96
N THR A 184 -15.15 24.98 54.85
CA THR A 184 -14.56 24.79 53.53
C THR A 184 -13.25 25.57 53.51
N VAL A 185 -12.16 24.88 53.86
CA VAL A 185 -10.83 25.28 53.43
C VAL A 185 -10.87 25.19 51.91
N VAL A 186 -11.00 26.35 51.25
CA VAL A 186 -10.64 26.46 49.83
C VAL A 186 -9.13 26.25 49.83
N SER A 187 -8.72 25.02 49.54
CA SER A 187 -7.32 24.74 49.22
C SER A 187 -7.04 25.46 47.91
N GLU A 188 -6.46 26.65 48.02
CA GLU A 188 -5.81 27.33 46.93
C GLU A 188 -4.79 26.34 46.34
N ALA A 189 -5.13 25.78 45.19
CA ALA A 189 -4.29 24.82 44.50
C ALA A 189 -2.97 25.52 44.17
N GLU A 190 -1.87 25.06 44.77
CA GLU A 190 -0.54 25.47 44.35
C GLU A 190 -0.45 25.30 42.83
N PRO A 191 0.16 26.25 42.10
CA PRO A 191 0.27 26.16 40.65
C PRO A 191 1.10 24.93 40.30
N MET A 192 0.42 23.82 40.00
CA MET A 192 1.04 22.61 39.50
C MET A 192 1.68 22.94 38.16
N GLU A 193 2.97 22.64 38.02
CA GLU A 193 3.65 22.81 36.75
C GLU A 193 2.92 22.02 35.65
N PRO A 194 2.76 22.63 34.45
CA PRO A 194 2.05 22.01 33.34
C PRO A 194 2.66 20.65 32.98
N GLU A 195 1.81 19.71 32.55
CA GLU A 195 2.30 18.40 32.10
C GLU A 195 3.23 18.58 30.89
N GLU A 196 4.42 18.00 30.94
CA GLU A 196 5.31 17.92 29.77
C GLU A 196 5.01 16.65 28.98
N VAL A 197 4.48 16.81 27.77
CA VAL A 197 4.12 15.69 26.88
C VAL A 197 4.87 15.83 25.58
N SER A 198 5.53 14.75 25.16
CA SER A 198 6.10 14.61 23.82
C SER A 198 5.38 13.52 23.04
N ILE A 199 5.28 13.72 21.73
CA ILE A 199 4.75 12.72 20.80
C ILE A 199 5.69 12.62 19.60
N TYR A 200 6.04 11.40 19.22
CA TYR A 200 6.98 11.13 18.13
C TYR A 200 8.35 11.84 18.27
N GLY A 201 8.82 12.06 19.50
CA GLY A 201 10.08 12.77 19.78
C GLY A 201 9.97 14.29 19.71
N VAL A 202 8.77 14.86 19.55
CA VAL A 202 8.53 16.31 19.54
C VAL A 202 7.72 16.72 20.77
N PRO A 203 8.22 17.64 21.60
CA PRO A 203 7.45 18.20 22.71
C PRO A 203 6.26 19.03 22.22
N LEU A 204 5.08 18.82 22.80
CA LEU A 204 3.89 19.57 22.43
C LEU A 204 4.02 21.05 22.78
N LEU A 205 3.62 21.92 21.84
CA LEU A 205 3.56 23.38 21.97
C LEU A 205 4.89 24.12 22.24
N GLN A 206 6.03 23.43 22.23
CA GLN A 206 7.34 24.07 22.46
C GLN A 206 7.89 24.79 21.22
N ASP A 207 7.72 24.19 20.03
CA ASP A 207 8.21 24.75 18.77
C ASP A 207 7.29 24.41 17.58
N GLU A 208 7.62 24.95 16.40
CA GLU A 208 6.83 24.82 15.17
C GLU A 208 6.66 23.37 14.69
N ARG A 209 7.53 22.44 15.11
CA ARG A 209 7.38 21.02 14.78
C ARG A 209 6.11 20.43 15.38
N SER A 210 5.72 20.92 16.56
CA SER A 210 4.46 20.53 17.18
C SER A 210 3.27 20.93 16.31
N ASP A 211 3.33 22.06 15.59
CA ASP A 211 2.23 22.53 14.75
C ASP A 211 2.00 21.59 13.56
N VAL A 212 3.06 21.07 12.96
CA VAL A 212 2.99 20.06 11.88
C VAL A 212 2.30 18.79 12.35
N ILE A 213 2.59 18.34 13.58
CA ILE A 213 1.95 17.16 14.17
C ILE A 213 0.48 17.45 14.48
N LEU A 214 0.17 18.58 15.12
CA LEU A 214 -1.20 18.95 15.47
C LEU A 214 -2.10 19.06 14.22
N LEU A 215 -1.56 19.57 13.11
CA LEU A 215 -2.27 19.61 11.82
C LEU A 215 -2.62 18.22 11.30
N LYS A 216 -1.80 17.18 11.55
CA LYS A 216 -2.14 15.80 11.18
C LYS A 216 -3.38 15.29 11.93
N PHE A 217 -3.49 15.58 13.23
CA PHE A 217 -4.66 15.24 14.03
C PHE A 217 -5.91 16.01 13.59
N LEU A 218 -5.77 17.31 13.31
CA LEU A 218 -6.86 18.13 12.78
C LEU A 218 -7.36 17.60 11.44
N ARG A 219 -6.46 17.37 10.49
CA ARG A 219 -6.79 16.81 9.18
C ARG A 219 -7.51 15.48 9.35
N ALA A 220 -7.02 14.57 10.19
CA ALA A 220 -7.65 13.27 10.46
C ALA A 220 -9.07 13.35 11.05
N ARG A 221 -9.50 14.50 11.57
CA ARG A 221 -10.84 14.75 12.13
C ARG A 221 -11.56 15.89 11.43
N ASP A 222 -11.21 16.17 10.17
CA ASP A 222 -11.87 17.19 9.34
C ASP A 222 -11.91 18.57 10.02
N PHE A 223 -10.82 18.93 10.71
CA PHE A 223 -10.64 20.16 11.49
C PHE A 223 -11.62 20.35 12.64
N LYS A 224 -12.28 19.28 13.09
CA LYS A 224 -13.10 19.30 14.31
C LYS A 224 -12.20 19.23 15.55
N VAL A 225 -11.88 20.39 16.09
CA VAL A 225 -10.87 20.59 17.14
C VAL A 225 -11.07 19.69 18.37
N LYS A 226 -12.32 19.55 18.87
CA LYS A 226 -12.61 18.69 20.02
C LYS A 226 -12.39 17.20 19.74
N GLU A 227 -12.76 16.73 18.55
CA GLU A 227 -12.52 15.33 18.15
C GLU A 227 -11.02 15.06 17.96
N ALA A 228 -10.27 16.04 17.44
CA ALA A 228 -8.81 15.98 17.31
C ALA A 228 -8.11 15.92 18.68
N LEU A 229 -8.58 16.70 19.67
CA LEU A 229 -8.07 16.63 21.04
C LEU A 229 -8.30 15.27 21.67
N THR A 230 -9.50 14.70 21.52
CA THR A 230 -9.80 13.35 22.01
C THR A 230 -8.87 12.32 21.37
N MET A 231 -8.66 12.41 20.05
CA MET A 231 -7.72 11.53 19.36
C MET A 231 -6.29 11.67 19.91
N LEU A 232 -5.78 12.90 20.07
CA LEU A 232 -4.45 13.16 20.61
C LEU A 232 -4.29 12.60 22.03
N LYS A 233 -5.27 12.81 22.91
CA LYS A 233 -5.26 12.25 24.27
C LYS A 233 -5.20 10.73 24.26
N ASN A 234 -6.04 10.08 23.45
CA ASN A 234 -6.03 8.63 23.29
C ASN A 234 -4.68 8.12 22.78
N THR A 235 -4.06 8.82 21.82
CA THR A 235 -2.73 8.47 21.31
C THR A 235 -1.66 8.59 22.40
N VAL A 236 -1.65 9.68 23.17
CA VAL A 236 -0.69 9.86 24.26
C VAL A 236 -0.88 8.79 25.34
N GLN A 237 -2.12 8.48 25.71
CA GLN A 237 -2.42 7.40 26.66
C GLN A 237 -1.94 6.05 26.13
N TRP A 238 -2.30 5.70 24.90
CA TRP A 238 -1.87 4.44 24.26
C TRP A 238 -0.34 4.31 24.26
N ARG A 239 0.39 5.38 23.92
CA ARG A 239 1.86 5.42 23.93
C ARG A 239 2.45 5.13 25.30
N LYS A 240 1.82 5.64 26.37
CA LYS A 240 2.20 5.35 27.76
C LYS A 240 1.92 3.88 28.11
N GLU A 241 0.74 3.38 27.76
CA GLU A 241 0.33 1.98 28.03
C GLU A 241 1.26 0.95 27.40
N ILE A 242 1.68 1.17 26.14
CA ILE A 242 2.61 0.27 25.44
C ILE A 242 4.08 0.57 25.72
N LYS A 243 4.38 1.59 26.55
CA LYS A 243 5.74 2.03 26.88
C LYS A 243 6.59 2.29 25.64
N ILE A 244 6.07 3.13 24.73
CA ILE A 244 6.65 3.31 23.39
C ILE A 244 8.14 3.71 23.43
N ASP A 245 8.56 4.52 24.40
CA ASP A 245 9.95 4.96 24.52
C ASP A 245 10.87 3.81 24.92
N GLU A 246 10.47 2.98 25.89
CA GLU A 246 11.19 1.75 26.25
C GLU A 246 11.26 0.80 25.04
N LEU A 247 10.17 0.69 24.28
CA LEU A 247 10.09 -0.17 23.11
C LEU A 247 11.05 0.28 22.01
N VAL A 248 11.20 1.59 21.76
CA VAL A 248 12.13 2.11 20.74
C VAL A 248 13.58 1.81 21.09
N GLU A 249 13.97 1.98 22.35
CA GLU A 249 15.33 1.76 22.84
C GLU A 249 15.67 0.26 23.01
N ALA A 250 14.66 -0.60 23.06
CA ALA A 250 14.87 -2.04 23.15
C ALA A 250 15.70 -2.57 21.95
N LYS A 251 16.64 -3.47 22.26
CA LYS A 251 17.42 -4.17 21.22
C LYS A 251 16.49 -4.99 20.34
N ALA A 252 16.87 -5.11 19.07
CA ALA A 252 16.18 -5.98 18.13
C ALA A 252 16.18 -7.42 18.66
N GLY A 253 15.01 -8.08 18.64
CA GLY A 253 14.87 -9.49 18.99
C GLY A 253 15.52 -10.40 17.94
N GLU A 254 15.66 -11.69 18.26
CA GLU A 254 16.25 -12.68 17.36
C GLU A 254 15.46 -12.80 16.04
N GLU A 255 14.14 -12.60 16.08
CA GLU A 255 13.25 -12.68 14.93
C GLU A 255 13.22 -11.39 14.08
N ALA A 256 13.94 -10.32 14.48
CA ALA A 256 13.90 -9.03 13.80
C ALA A 256 14.34 -9.12 12.34
N SER A 257 15.36 -9.91 12.03
CA SER A 257 15.84 -10.11 10.66
C SER A 257 14.79 -10.78 9.75
N GLU A 258 13.96 -11.68 10.30
CA GLU A 258 12.85 -12.28 9.57
C GLU A 258 11.71 -11.27 9.36
N PHE A 259 11.45 -10.43 10.35
CA PHE A 259 10.46 -9.36 10.21
C PHE A 259 10.92 -8.24 9.24
N GLU A 260 12.21 -7.96 9.14
CA GLU A 260 12.78 -6.99 8.18
C GLU A 260 12.62 -7.45 6.72
N LYS A 261 12.66 -8.76 6.46
CA LYS A 261 12.32 -9.29 5.11
C LYS A 261 10.89 -8.94 4.71
N MET A 262 10.01 -8.81 5.70
CA MET A 262 8.60 -8.57 5.54
C MET A 262 8.25 -7.09 5.46
N VAL A 263 8.76 -6.26 6.37
CA VAL A 263 8.53 -4.81 6.37
C VAL A 263 9.86 -4.08 6.49
N PHE A 264 10.14 -3.18 5.56
CA PHE A 264 11.39 -2.45 5.53
C PHE A 264 11.22 -1.10 4.81
N ALA A 265 12.03 -0.11 5.21
CA ALA A 265 12.12 1.16 4.52
C ALA A 265 13.21 1.06 3.44
N HIS A 266 12.94 1.53 2.22
CA HIS A 266 13.90 1.50 1.12
C HIS A 266 13.63 2.61 0.11
N GLY A 267 14.63 3.45 -0.15
CA GLY A 267 14.53 4.51 -1.14
C GLY A 267 13.50 5.60 -0.80
N VAL A 268 13.36 6.54 -1.73
CA VAL A 268 12.42 7.67 -1.65
C VAL A 268 11.57 7.77 -2.91
N ASP A 269 10.36 8.31 -2.78
CA ASP A 269 9.53 8.66 -3.92
C ASP A 269 10.07 9.90 -4.66
N LYS A 270 9.45 10.25 -5.79
CA LYS A 270 9.84 11.41 -6.62
C LYS A 270 9.64 12.76 -5.91
N GLU A 271 8.93 12.78 -4.78
CA GLU A 271 8.68 13.96 -3.96
C GLU A 271 9.57 13.98 -2.71
N GLY A 272 10.43 12.98 -2.50
CA GLY A 272 11.36 12.88 -1.37
C GLY A 272 10.81 12.18 -0.12
N HIS A 273 9.64 11.53 -0.19
CA HIS A 273 9.09 10.76 0.93
C HIS A 273 9.74 9.37 1.00
N VAL A 274 10.11 8.94 2.21
CA VAL A 274 10.61 7.58 2.45
C VAL A 274 9.54 6.56 2.10
N VAL A 275 9.94 5.48 1.43
CA VAL A 275 9.05 4.39 1.03
C VAL A 275 9.16 3.22 2.00
N ILE A 276 8.03 2.76 2.54
CA ILE A 276 7.93 1.59 3.41
C ILE A 276 7.25 0.45 2.65
N TYR A 277 7.96 -0.65 2.48
CA TYR A 277 7.46 -1.85 1.82
C TYR A 277 6.90 -2.84 2.84
N SER A 278 5.83 -3.55 2.49
CA SER A 278 5.23 -4.61 3.32
C SER A 278 4.84 -5.81 2.46
N SER A 279 5.42 -6.98 2.73
CA SER A 279 5.13 -8.22 2.01
C SER A 279 4.11 -9.06 2.76
N TYR A 280 2.86 -9.09 2.28
CA TYR A 280 1.80 -9.88 2.93
C TYR A 280 1.97 -11.38 2.74
N GLY A 281 2.71 -11.82 1.72
CA GLY A 281 3.01 -13.23 1.49
C GLY A 281 3.74 -13.89 2.67
N GLU A 282 4.56 -13.13 3.39
CA GLU A 282 5.33 -13.63 4.53
C GLU A 282 4.45 -14.02 5.73
N PHE A 283 3.24 -13.46 5.85
CA PHE A 283 2.27 -13.88 6.89
C PHE A 283 1.83 -15.35 6.76
N GLN A 284 2.23 -16.04 5.69
CA GLN A 284 2.02 -17.48 5.57
C GLN A 284 3.00 -18.31 6.40
N ASN A 285 4.10 -17.72 6.88
CA ASN A 285 5.06 -18.40 7.73
C ASN A 285 4.42 -18.79 9.07
N LYS A 286 4.14 -20.08 9.25
CA LYS A 286 3.52 -20.59 10.47
C LYS A 286 4.43 -20.46 11.68
N GLU A 287 5.75 -20.48 11.50
CA GLU A 287 6.69 -20.38 12.62
C GLU A 287 6.65 -18.99 13.25
N LEU A 288 6.37 -17.94 12.48
CA LEU A 288 6.30 -16.55 12.94
C LEU A 288 4.87 -16.10 13.31
N PHE A 289 3.84 -16.79 12.83
CA PHE A 289 2.45 -16.32 12.93
C PHE A 289 1.45 -17.41 13.37
N SER A 290 1.92 -18.46 14.05
CA SER A 290 1.09 -19.59 14.52
C SER A 290 0.09 -19.21 15.60
N ASP A 291 0.44 -18.26 16.45
CA ASP A 291 -0.25 -17.98 17.70
C ASP A 291 -0.25 -16.49 18.04
N LYS A 292 -1.01 -16.15 19.08
CA LYS A 292 -1.23 -14.77 19.52
C LYS A 292 0.04 -14.11 20.06
N GLU A 293 0.94 -14.88 20.69
CA GLU A 293 2.16 -14.34 21.27
C GLU A 293 3.10 -13.85 20.17
N LYS A 294 3.33 -14.69 19.15
CA LYS A 294 4.21 -14.34 18.02
C LYS A 294 3.63 -13.22 17.16
N LEU A 295 2.31 -13.21 16.98
CA LEU A 295 1.61 -12.08 16.34
C LEU A 295 1.82 -10.78 17.12
N ASN A 296 1.73 -10.82 18.46
CA ASN A 296 1.99 -9.65 19.29
C ASN A 296 3.47 -9.22 19.26
N LYS A 297 4.43 -10.16 19.22
CA LYS A 297 5.85 -9.86 19.01
C LYS A 297 6.08 -9.11 17.70
N PHE A 298 5.47 -9.59 16.61
CA PHE A 298 5.51 -8.89 15.32
C PHE A 298 4.86 -7.50 15.41
N LEU A 299 3.72 -7.35 16.08
CA LEU A 299 3.05 -6.06 16.23
C LEU A 299 3.92 -5.05 16.98
N ASN A 300 4.52 -5.46 18.10
CA ASN A 300 5.42 -4.62 18.88
C ASN A 300 6.65 -4.22 18.06
N TRP A 301 7.28 -5.16 17.36
CA TRP A 301 8.37 -4.85 16.44
C TRP A 301 7.93 -3.89 15.32
N ARG A 302 6.75 -4.08 14.74
CA ARG A 302 6.24 -3.21 13.67
C ARG A 302 5.93 -1.80 14.17
N ILE A 303 5.41 -1.68 15.40
CA ILE A 303 5.22 -0.40 16.10
C ILE A 303 6.58 0.26 16.36
N GLN A 304 7.57 -0.50 16.83
CA GLN A 304 8.92 -0.01 17.05
C GLN A 304 9.53 0.55 15.75
N LEU A 305 9.41 -0.20 14.64
CA LEU A 305 9.86 0.25 13.32
C LEU A 305 9.13 1.53 12.89
N GLN A 306 7.80 1.56 13.03
CA GLN A 306 7.00 2.74 12.68
C GLN A 306 7.47 3.97 13.45
N GLU A 307 7.64 3.82 14.76
CA GLU A 307 8.04 4.90 15.65
C GLU A 307 9.44 5.41 15.34
N LYS A 308 10.41 4.51 15.08
CA LYS A 308 11.76 4.88 14.63
C LYS A 308 11.72 5.67 13.32
N CYS A 309 10.94 5.20 12.34
CA CYS A 309 10.77 5.91 11.08
C CYS A 309 10.13 7.29 11.28
N VAL A 310 9.08 7.40 12.12
CA VAL A 310 8.39 8.67 12.36
C VAL A 310 9.31 9.67 13.07
N ARG A 311 10.10 9.24 14.06
CA ARG A 311 11.09 10.10 14.76
C ARG A 311 12.20 10.62 13.84
N ALA A 312 12.47 9.92 12.75
CA ALA A 312 13.45 10.31 11.75
C ALA A 312 12.89 11.29 10.70
N LEU A 313 11.58 11.57 10.71
CA LEU A 313 10.98 12.54 9.79
C LEU A 313 11.34 13.97 10.15
N ASP A 314 11.39 14.82 9.12
CA ASP A 314 11.50 16.26 9.30
C ASP A 314 10.11 16.87 9.55
N PHE A 315 9.97 17.52 10.71
CA PHE A 315 8.78 18.26 11.10
C PHE A 315 9.03 19.78 11.14
N SER A 316 10.18 20.26 10.65
CA SER A 316 10.61 21.66 10.81
C SER A 316 9.69 22.67 10.12
N SER A 317 8.89 22.24 9.14
CA SER A 317 7.90 23.09 8.48
C SER A 317 6.69 22.29 7.96
N PRO A 318 5.56 22.93 7.66
CA PRO A 318 4.40 22.26 7.04
C PRO A 318 4.71 21.62 5.67
N ASP A 319 5.69 22.16 4.95
CA ASP A 319 6.13 21.67 3.63
C ASP A 319 7.19 20.56 3.75
N ALA A 320 7.73 20.34 4.95
CA ALA A 320 8.69 19.27 5.21
C ALA A 320 8.05 17.89 4.95
N LYS A 321 8.89 16.96 4.50
CA LYS A 321 8.48 15.59 4.15
C LYS A 321 8.24 14.78 5.41
N SER A 322 7.11 15.04 6.05
CA SER A 322 6.67 14.46 7.33
C SER A 322 5.76 13.25 7.18
N SER A 323 5.82 12.55 6.04
CA SER A 323 4.93 11.44 5.68
C SER A 323 5.67 10.40 4.83
N PHE A 324 5.05 9.22 4.67
CA PHE A 324 5.58 8.08 3.94
C PHE A 324 4.74 7.74 2.71
N VAL A 325 5.37 7.02 1.78
CA VAL A 325 4.67 6.19 0.80
C VAL A 325 4.72 4.75 1.27
N PHE A 326 3.56 4.09 1.33
CA PHE A 326 3.49 2.67 1.65
C PHE A 326 3.34 1.84 0.37
N VAL A 327 4.08 0.75 0.26
CA VAL A 327 3.95 -0.23 -0.82
C VAL A 327 3.65 -1.60 -0.23
N SER A 328 2.40 -2.04 -0.38
CA SER A 328 1.90 -3.31 0.15
C SER A 328 1.85 -4.36 -0.96
N ASP A 329 2.71 -5.37 -0.86
CA ASP A 329 2.75 -6.50 -1.78
C ASP A 329 1.77 -7.60 -1.35
N PHE A 330 0.77 -7.86 -2.20
CA PHE A 330 -0.25 -8.89 -2.02
C PHE A 330 0.09 -10.21 -2.74
N ARG A 331 1.29 -10.33 -3.32
CA ARG A 331 1.77 -11.58 -3.88
C ARG A 331 1.75 -12.65 -2.79
N ASN A 332 1.10 -13.77 -3.09
CA ASN A 332 0.91 -14.87 -2.15
C ASN A 332 0.28 -14.42 -0.82
N ALA A 333 -0.52 -13.34 -0.79
CA ALA A 333 -1.20 -12.94 0.42
C ALA A 333 -2.09 -14.07 0.96
N PRO A 334 -2.25 -14.19 2.30
CA PRO A 334 -3.10 -15.19 2.92
C PRO A 334 -4.51 -15.23 2.32
N GLY A 335 -4.97 -16.43 1.96
CA GLY A 335 -6.34 -16.62 1.49
C GLY A 335 -7.39 -16.18 2.53
N LEU A 336 -8.60 -15.91 2.07
CA LEU A 336 -9.73 -15.44 2.91
C LEU A 336 -10.10 -16.41 4.05
N GLY A 337 -9.69 -17.68 3.95
CA GLY A 337 -9.90 -18.70 4.98
C GLY A 337 -9.11 -18.47 6.29
N LYS A 338 -8.04 -17.66 6.28
CA LYS A 338 -7.25 -17.35 7.50
C LYS A 338 -7.91 -16.24 8.34
N ARG A 339 -9.14 -16.46 8.81
CA ARG A 339 -9.97 -15.43 9.49
C ARG A 339 -9.28 -14.80 10.70
N ALA A 340 -8.66 -15.60 11.57
CA ALA A 340 -7.99 -15.10 12.78
C ALA A 340 -6.83 -14.16 12.44
N LEU A 341 -6.01 -14.50 11.45
CA LEU A 341 -4.93 -13.65 10.95
C LEU A 341 -5.48 -12.34 10.37
N TRP A 342 -6.52 -12.41 9.54
CA TRP A 342 -7.14 -11.19 9.00
C TRP A 342 -7.81 -10.33 10.07
N GLN A 343 -8.32 -10.92 11.16
CA GLN A 343 -8.79 -10.15 12.32
C GLN A 343 -7.63 -9.45 13.03
N PHE A 344 -6.50 -10.14 13.22
CA PHE A 344 -5.29 -9.54 13.77
C PHE A 344 -4.78 -8.38 12.90
N ILE A 345 -4.64 -8.59 11.59
CA ILE A 345 -4.21 -7.56 10.64
C ILE A 345 -5.13 -6.34 10.70
N ARG A 346 -6.46 -6.53 10.71
CA ARG A 346 -7.41 -5.41 10.84
C ARG A 346 -7.25 -4.64 12.15
N ARG A 347 -7.01 -5.34 13.26
CA ARG A 347 -6.76 -4.69 14.57
C ARG A 347 -5.46 -3.89 14.53
N ALA A 348 -4.39 -4.45 13.97
CA ALA A 348 -3.12 -3.76 13.81
C ALA A 348 -3.26 -2.52 12.93
N VAL A 349 -3.92 -2.63 11.76
CA VAL A 349 -4.19 -1.48 10.88
C VAL A 349 -4.98 -0.40 11.61
N LYS A 350 -6.04 -0.76 12.33
CA LYS A 350 -6.82 0.20 13.13
C LYS A 350 -5.96 0.89 14.18
N GLN A 351 -5.07 0.16 14.84
CA GLN A 351 -4.13 0.73 15.80
C GLN A 351 -3.18 1.74 15.15
N PHE A 352 -2.71 1.50 13.92
CA PHE A 352 -1.93 2.47 13.17
C PHE A 352 -2.77 3.69 12.75
N GLU A 353 -4.00 3.51 12.28
CA GLU A 353 -4.90 4.62 11.91
C GLU A 353 -5.25 5.51 13.11
N ASP A 354 -5.49 4.90 14.28
CA ASP A 354 -5.88 5.62 15.49
C ASP A 354 -4.70 6.37 16.15
N ASN A 355 -3.46 5.91 15.94
CA ASN A 355 -2.27 6.44 16.65
C ASN A 355 -1.20 7.07 15.75
N TYR A 356 -1.33 6.98 14.43
CA TYR A 356 -0.44 7.61 13.45
C TYR A 356 -1.27 8.29 12.34
N PRO A 357 -2.08 9.31 12.68
CA PRO A 357 -2.90 10.02 11.70
C PRO A 357 -2.05 10.73 10.64
N GLU A 358 -2.50 10.70 9.38
CA GLU A 358 -1.94 11.49 8.28
C GLU A 358 -0.41 11.35 8.08
N PHE A 359 0.14 10.16 8.35
CA PHE A 359 1.51 9.78 7.99
C PHE A 359 1.62 9.08 6.63
N ALA A 360 0.50 8.68 6.02
CA ALA A 360 0.49 8.14 4.66
C ALA A 360 0.15 9.24 3.65
N THR A 361 1.06 9.48 2.70
CA THR A 361 0.79 10.35 1.54
C THR A 361 0.18 9.54 0.39
N ARG A 362 0.65 8.30 0.19
CA ARG A 362 0.15 7.33 -0.78
C ARG A 362 0.27 5.91 -0.24
N GLU A 363 -0.65 5.06 -0.67
CA GLU A 363 -0.64 3.63 -0.40
C GLU A 363 -0.77 2.84 -1.71
N LEU A 364 0.31 2.17 -2.12
CA LEU A 364 0.36 1.38 -3.34
C LEU A 364 0.17 -0.10 -3.00
N PHE A 365 -0.95 -0.67 -3.39
CA PHE A 365 -1.24 -2.09 -3.28
C PHE A 365 -0.86 -2.77 -4.58
N ILE A 366 0.17 -3.62 -4.55
CA ILE A 366 0.73 -4.26 -5.73
C ILE A 366 0.50 -5.77 -5.69
N ASN A 367 0.57 -6.41 -6.86
CA ASN A 367 0.29 -7.84 -7.04
C ASN A 367 -1.07 -8.25 -6.47
N VAL A 368 -2.03 -7.33 -6.50
CA VAL A 368 -3.37 -7.52 -5.95
C VAL A 368 -4.08 -8.61 -6.75
N PRO A 369 -4.66 -9.64 -6.10
CA PRO A 369 -5.43 -10.67 -6.78
C PRO A 369 -6.56 -10.08 -7.61
N TRP A 370 -6.82 -10.68 -8.78
CA TRP A 370 -7.79 -10.14 -9.76
C TRP A 370 -9.20 -9.95 -9.18
N TRP A 371 -9.60 -10.79 -8.23
CA TRP A 371 -10.90 -10.72 -7.54
C TRP A 371 -10.99 -9.60 -6.49
N TYR A 372 -9.86 -9.11 -5.95
CA TYR A 372 -9.85 -8.11 -4.89
C TYR A 372 -10.21 -6.72 -5.41
N ILE A 373 -9.79 -6.38 -6.63
CA ILE A 373 -10.08 -5.07 -7.25
C ILE A 373 -11.60 -4.83 -7.41
N PRO A 374 -12.39 -5.74 -8.02
CA PRO A 374 -13.84 -5.54 -8.09
C PRO A 374 -14.49 -5.57 -6.71
N TYR A 375 -14.04 -6.45 -5.80
CA TYR A 375 -14.53 -6.50 -4.42
C TYR A 375 -14.37 -5.15 -3.69
N TYR A 376 -13.16 -4.57 -3.74
CA TYR A 376 -12.88 -3.27 -3.13
C TYR A 376 -13.65 -2.13 -3.79
N LYS A 377 -13.87 -2.16 -5.12
CA LYS A 377 -14.69 -1.14 -5.79
C LYS A 377 -16.15 -1.17 -5.35
N THR A 378 -16.71 -2.37 -5.13
CA THR A 378 -18.12 -2.52 -4.75
C THR A 378 -18.37 -2.23 -3.27
N PHE A 379 -17.49 -2.68 -2.38
CA PHE A 379 -17.71 -2.59 -0.92
C PHE A 379 -16.80 -1.59 -0.22
N GLY A 380 -15.75 -1.10 -0.89
CA GLY A 380 -14.79 -0.18 -0.30
C GLY A 380 -15.39 1.18 0.05
N SER A 381 -16.47 1.61 -0.64
CA SER A 381 -17.24 2.84 -0.34
C SER A 381 -17.79 2.86 1.09
N ILE A 382 -18.16 1.69 1.61
CA ILE A 382 -18.76 1.50 2.93
C ILE A 382 -17.69 1.37 4.03
N ILE A 383 -16.51 0.87 3.68
CA ILE A 383 -15.48 0.45 4.64
C ILE A 383 -14.37 1.50 4.82
N THR A 384 -14.10 2.31 3.79
CA THR A 384 -12.94 3.21 3.77
C THR A 384 -13.39 4.67 3.62
N SER A 385 -12.79 5.60 4.36
CA SER A 385 -13.09 7.02 4.20
C SER A 385 -12.73 7.52 2.79
N PRO A 386 -13.42 8.54 2.25
CA PRO A 386 -13.03 9.14 0.96
C PRO A 386 -11.57 9.61 0.93
N ARG A 387 -11.07 10.16 2.05
CA ARG A 387 -9.68 10.60 2.18
C ARG A 387 -8.71 9.44 2.01
N THR A 388 -8.90 8.35 2.75
CA THR A 388 -8.04 7.16 2.65
C THR A 388 -8.09 6.60 1.23
N ARG A 389 -9.28 6.46 0.63
CA ARG A 389 -9.42 5.95 -0.74
C ARG A 389 -8.67 6.78 -1.78
N SER A 390 -8.62 8.11 -1.62
CA SER A 390 -7.90 9.01 -2.53
C SER A 390 -6.38 8.80 -2.54
N LYS A 391 -5.83 8.21 -1.47
CA LYS A 391 -4.40 7.90 -1.33
C LYS A 391 -4.03 6.52 -1.87
N MET A 392 -5.02 5.64 -2.08
CA MET A 392 -4.81 4.24 -2.46
C MET A 392 -4.69 4.05 -3.97
N VAL A 393 -3.74 3.20 -4.38
CA VAL A 393 -3.57 2.75 -5.76
C VAL A 393 -3.53 1.22 -5.77
N LEU A 394 -4.45 0.59 -6.49
CA LEU A 394 -4.52 -0.87 -6.58
C LEU A 394 -4.02 -1.33 -7.95
N ALA A 395 -3.02 -2.22 -7.96
CA ALA A 395 -2.43 -2.78 -9.16
C ALA A 395 -2.36 -4.31 -9.08
N GLY A 396 -2.88 -4.98 -10.11
CA GLY A 396 -2.66 -6.40 -10.29
C GLY A 396 -1.22 -6.73 -10.72
N PRO A 397 -0.81 -8.01 -10.71
CA PRO A 397 0.58 -8.41 -10.89
C PRO A 397 1.30 -7.84 -12.12
N SER A 398 0.60 -7.77 -13.27
CA SER A 398 1.18 -7.26 -14.52
C SER A 398 1.35 -5.74 -14.58
N LYS A 399 0.70 -5.00 -13.67
CA LYS A 399 0.74 -3.52 -13.60
C LYS A 399 1.47 -3.00 -12.37
N SER A 400 1.95 -3.89 -11.49
CA SER A 400 2.60 -3.54 -10.23
C SER A 400 3.77 -2.58 -10.42
N ALA A 401 4.74 -2.93 -11.27
CA ALA A 401 5.93 -2.10 -11.50
C ALA A 401 5.55 -0.73 -12.07
N ASP A 402 4.66 -0.67 -13.07
CA ASP A 402 4.20 0.60 -13.64
C ASP A 402 3.47 1.48 -12.61
N ALA A 403 2.69 0.88 -11.71
CA ALA A 403 2.00 1.61 -10.65
C ALA A 403 2.99 2.20 -9.62
N ILE A 404 4.07 1.48 -9.31
CA ILE A 404 5.16 1.99 -8.47
C ILE A 404 5.90 3.12 -9.19
N PHE A 405 6.29 2.92 -10.46
CA PHE A 405 7.10 3.87 -11.23
C PHE A 405 6.41 5.19 -11.53
N LYS A 406 5.07 5.24 -11.40
CA LYS A 406 4.33 6.49 -11.43
C LYS A 406 4.78 7.44 -10.32
N TYR A 407 5.14 6.92 -9.14
CA TYR A 407 5.44 7.72 -7.95
C TYR A 407 6.89 7.61 -7.48
N ILE A 408 7.57 6.49 -7.73
CA ILE A 408 8.93 6.21 -7.25
C ILE A 408 9.82 5.92 -8.46
N SER A 409 10.99 6.56 -8.56
CA SER A 409 11.88 6.33 -9.70
C SER A 409 12.47 4.91 -9.70
N PRO A 410 12.69 4.26 -10.86
CA PRO A 410 13.13 2.86 -10.93
C PRO A 410 14.43 2.54 -10.17
N GLU A 411 15.37 3.47 -10.07
CA GLU A 411 16.62 3.39 -9.29
C GLU A 411 16.40 3.35 -7.77
N GLN A 412 15.27 3.87 -7.29
CA GLN A 412 14.88 3.86 -5.88
C GLN A 412 14.04 2.62 -5.51
N VAL A 413 13.54 1.88 -6.50
CA VAL A 413 12.69 0.71 -6.28
C VAL A 413 13.54 -0.57 -6.14
N PRO A 414 13.34 -1.41 -5.11
CA PRO A 414 14.02 -2.69 -4.99
C PRO A 414 13.86 -3.58 -6.22
N VAL A 415 14.90 -4.36 -6.53
CA VAL A 415 14.87 -5.34 -7.63
C VAL A 415 13.68 -6.31 -7.51
N LYS A 416 13.28 -6.73 -6.31
CA LYS A 416 12.12 -7.63 -6.15
C LYS A 416 10.78 -7.04 -6.64
N TYR A 417 10.68 -5.71 -6.75
CA TYR A 417 9.47 -4.99 -7.16
C TYR A 417 9.54 -4.38 -8.56
N GLY A 418 10.57 -4.71 -9.34
CA GLY A 418 10.69 -4.28 -10.73
C GLY A 418 11.78 -3.22 -10.97
N GLY A 419 12.31 -2.59 -9.92
CA GLY A 419 13.33 -1.54 -10.07
C GLY A 419 14.75 -2.06 -10.27
N LEU A 420 15.71 -1.15 -10.08
CA LEU A 420 17.16 -1.40 -10.21
C LEU A 420 17.93 -1.13 -8.91
N SER A 421 17.24 -0.77 -7.82
CA SER A 421 17.89 -0.49 -6.54
C SER A 421 18.45 -1.77 -5.91
N LYS A 422 19.78 -1.79 -5.71
CA LYS A 422 20.55 -2.86 -5.05
C LYS A 422 21.33 -2.28 -3.86
N ASP A 423 21.68 -3.13 -2.91
CA ASP A 423 22.51 -2.78 -1.76
C ASP A 423 24.03 -2.76 -2.11
N ILE A 424 24.53 -1.90 -3.03
CA ILE A 424 25.96 -1.69 -3.52
C ILE A 424 26.23 -2.28 -4.96
N PRO A 425 27.21 -1.84 -5.83
CA PRO A 425 28.13 -0.67 -5.90
C PRO A 425 27.89 0.30 -7.09
N ILE A 426 26.74 0.21 -7.78
CA ILE A 426 26.34 1.26 -8.74
C ILE A 426 25.37 2.16 -7.97
N SER A 427 25.83 3.38 -7.67
CA SER A 427 25.13 4.35 -6.82
C SER A 427 23.68 4.52 -7.29
N THR A 428 22.75 4.68 -6.35
CA THR A 428 21.35 5.01 -6.63
C THR A 428 21.17 6.40 -7.25
N GLU A 429 22.26 7.16 -7.40
CA GLU A 429 22.32 8.48 -8.03
C GLU A 429 22.27 8.40 -9.57
N ASP A 430 22.67 7.27 -10.17
CA ASP A 430 22.64 7.12 -11.62
C ASP A 430 21.20 6.96 -12.12
N THR A 431 20.73 7.98 -12.88
CA THR A 431 19.38 8.04 -13.43
C THR A 431 19.12 6.87 -14.38
N VAL A 432 17.99 6.19 -14.20
CA VAL A 432 17.58 5.06 -15.05
C VAL A 432 16.84 5.57 -16.28
N THR A 433 17.21 5.04 -17.45
CA THR A 433 16.48 5.27 -18.69
C THR A 433 15.45 4.17 -18.92
N GLU A 434 14.23 4.58 -19.28
CA GLU A 434 13.14 3.68 -19.65
C GLU A 434 12.99 3.57 -21.18
N ALA A 435 12.86 2.36 -21.70
CA ALA A 435 12.54 2.10 -23.11
C ALA A 435 11.40 1.09 -23.25
N ILE A 436 10.68 1.16 -24.37
CA ILE A 436 9.59 0.23 -24.69
C ILE A 436 9.95 -0.57 -25.94
N VAL A 437 10.03 -1.89 -25.77
CA VAL A 437 10.20 -2.82 -26.89
C VAL A 437 8.82 -3.26 -27.36
N LYS A 438 8.52 -2.97 -28.63
CA LYS A 438 7.24 -3.35 -29.26
C LYS A 438 7.10 -4.88 -29.35
N PRO A 439 5.88 -5.41 -29.45
CA PRO A 439 5.64 -6.82 -29.78
C PRO A 439 6.32 -7.21 -31.10
N ALA A 440 6.83 -8.45 -31.18
CA ALA A 440 7.45 -9.03 -32.38
C ALA A 440 8.52 -8.11 -33.03
N ALA A 441 9.34 -7.46 -32.21
CA ALA A 441 10.30 -6.46 -32.68
C ALA A 441 11.64 -6.55 -31.94
N LYS A 442 12.71 -6.20 -32.67
CA LYS A 442 14.03 -5.94 -32.09
C LYS A 442 14.15 -4.47 -31.70
N TYR A 443 14.86 -4.23 -30.62
CA TYR A 443 15.20 -2.90 -30.12
C TYR A 443 16.68 -2.85 -29.75
N THR A 444 17.36 -1.79 -30.16
CA THR A 444 18.79 -1.59 -29.90
C THR A 444 19.00 -0.42 -28.95
N ILE A 445 19.93 -0.60 -28.01
CA ILE A 445 20.37 0.44 -27.09
C ILE A 445 21.86 0.66 -27.36
N ASP A 446 22.22 1.90 -27.66
CA ASP A 446 23.59 2.32 -27.94
C ASP A 446 24.16 2.99 -26.69
N LEU A 447 25.19 2.40 -26.09
CA LEU A 447 25.92 2.95 -24.96
C LEU A 447 27.26 3.50 -25.47
N PRO A 448 27.42 4.83 -25.60
CA PRO A 448 28.63 5.42 -26.17
C PRO A 448 29.84 5.29 -25.24
N ALA A 449 31.01 5.07 -25.83
CA ALA A 449 32.31 5.11 -25.18
C ALA A 449 33.25 6.01 -26.00
N SER A 450 33.34 7.29 -25.64
CA SER A 450 34.11 8.28 -26.39
C SER A 450 35.62 8.05 -26.32
N ASP A 451 36.11 7.48 -25.23
CA ASP A 451 37.53 7.25 -24.96
C ASP A 451 37.74 5.84 -24.39
N ALA A 452 39.00 5.45 -24.24
CA ALA A 452 39.36 4.18 -23.61
C ALA A 452 38.91 4.16 -22.14
N CYS A 453 37.92 3.32 -21.84
CA CYS A 453 37.25 3.28 -20.55
C CYS A 453 36.82 1.85 -20.18
N MET A 454 36.50 1.62 -18.92
CA MET A 454 35.66 0.50 -18.50
C MET A 454 34.20 0.95 -18.55
N LEU A 455 33.43 0.41 -19.50
CA LEU A 455 31.99 0.66 -19.61
C LEU A 455 31.24 -0.44 -18.87
N SER A 456 30.42 -0.09 -17.88
CA SER A 456 29.58 -1.02 -17.13
C SER A 456 28.12 -0.64 -17.26
N TRP A 457 27.22 -1.61 -17.38
CA TRP A 457 25.79 -1.34 -17.47
C TRP A 457 24.96 -2.31 -16.63
N GLU A 458 23.80 -1.81 -16.22
CA GLU A 458 22.72 -2.58 -15.63
C GLU A 458 21.51 -2.49 -16.53
N LEU A 459 20.90 -3.64 -16.83
CA LEU A 459 19.73 -3.71 -17.68
C LEU A 459 18.72 -4.71 -17.14
N ARG A 460 17.45 -4.32 -17.19
CA ARG A 460 16.33 -5.16 -16.81
C ARG A 460 15.23 -5.08 -17.84
N VAL A 461 14.63 -6.23 -18.17
CA VAL A 461 13.41 -6.31 -18.99
C VAL A 461 12.26 -6.79 -18.13
N LEU A 462 11.20 -5.99 -18.00
CA LEU A 462 10.04 -6.35 -17.17
C LEU A 462 9.18 -7.44 -17.82
N GLY A 463 8.90 -8.50 -17.04
CA GLY A 463 8.14 -9.66 -17.48
C GLY A 463 8.87 -10.47 -18.55
N ALA A 464 10.18 -10.67 -18.37
CA ALA A 464 11.09 -11.15 -19.42
C ALA A 464 10.68 -12.50 -20.03
N ASP A 465 10.70 -12.48 -21.36
CA ASP A 465 10.68 -13.61 -22.28
C ASP A 465 11.16 -12.99 -23.59
N VAL A 466 12.45 -12.70 -23.65
CA VAL A 466 13.12 -11.94 -24.73
C VAL A 466 14.49 -12.55 -25.02
N SER A 467 15.07 -12.28 -26.18
CA SER A 467 16.49 -12.57 -26.41
C SER A 467 17.32 -11.30 -26.17
N TYR A 468 18.49 -11.48 -25.57
CA TYR A 468 19.44 -10.42 -25.25
C TYR A 468 20.81 -10.77 -25.81
N GLY A 469 21.45 -9.81 -26.47
CA GLY A 469 22.86 -9.86 -26.84
C GLY A 469 23.50 -8.49 -26.75
N ALA A 470 24.82 -8.45 -26.59
CA ALA A 470 25.58 -7.22 -26.57
C ALA A 470 26.85 -7.36 -27.42
N GLN A 471 27.18 -6.32 -28.18
CA GLN A 471 28.40 -6.26 -28.98
C GLN A 471 29.02 -4.87 -28.90
N PHE A 472 30.34 -4.80 -28.99
CA PHE A 472 31.08 -3.56 -29.12
C PHE A 472 31.30 -3.27 -30.59
N GLU A 473 30.94 -2.06 -31.01
CA GLU A 473 31.16 -1.53 -32.36
C GLU A 473 32.17 -0.37 -32.28
N PRO A 474 33.42 -0.58 -32.72
CA PRO A 474 34.40 0.49 -32.80
C PRO A 474 33.99 1.57 -33.80
N THR A 475 34.40 2.81 -33.54
CA THR A 475 34.22 3.93 -34.50
C THR A 475 35.23 3.86 -35.64
N THR A 476 36.38 3.21 -35.40
CA THR A 476 37.47 3.06 -36.36
C THR A 476 37.02 2.28 -37.59
N GLU A 477 37.14 2.91 -38.77
CA GLU A 477 36.73 2.32 -40.04
C GLU A 477 37.55 1.06 -40.35
N GLY A 478 36.87 -0.06 -40.63
CA GLY A 478 37.48 -1.37 -40.89
C GLY A 478 37.69 -2.27 -39.67
N SER A 479 37.42 -1.79 -38.45
CA SER A 479 37.42 -2.64 -37.25
C SER A 479 36.19 -3.55 -37.20
N TYR A 480 36.35 -4.74 -36.62
CA TYR A 480 35.27 -5.72 -36.48
C TYR A 480 34.50 -5.51 -35.18
N ALA A 481 33.18 -5.76 -35.22
CA ALA A 481 32.37 -5.81 -34.02
C ALA A 481 32.80 -6.98 -33.11
N VAL A 482 32.94 -6.72 -31.81
CA VAL A 482 33.32 -7.73 -30.82
C VAL A 482 32.08 -8.16 -30.07
N ILE A 483 31.76 -9.46 -30.09
CA ILE A 483 30.65 -10.00 -29.28
C ILE A 483 31.06 -9.93 -27.81
N VAL A 484 30.35 -9.10 -27.06
CA VAL A 484 30.56 -8.94 -25.61
C VAL A 484 29.71 -9.96 -24.85
N SER A 485 28.47 -10.13 -25.29
CA SER A 485 27.51 -11.07 -24.71
C SER A 485 26.81 -11.83 -25.83
N LYS A 486 27.01 -13.15 -25.88
CA LYS A 486 26.34 -14.00 -26.87
C LYS A 486 24.83 -13.90 -26.70
N ASN A 487 24.12 -13.89 -27.82
CA ASN A 487 22.67 -13.85 -27.81
C ASN A 487 22.10 -15.04 -27.02
N ARG A 488 21.32 -14.74 -25.97
CA ARG A 488 20.66 -15.74 -25.11
C ARG A 488 19.23 -15.33 -24.81
N ARG A 489 18.36 -16.31 -24.60
CA ARG A 489 17.01 -16.05 -24.09
C ARG A 489 17.10 -15.69 -22.60
N ILE A 490 16.28 -14.73 -22.19
CA ILE A 490 16.08 -14.32 -20.79
C ILE A 490 14.64 -14.61 -20.43
N GLU A 491 14.46 -15.53 -19.49
CA GLU A 491 13.18 -15.93 -18.94
C GLU A 491 12.82 -15.11 -17.70
N SER A 492 11.55 -15.18 -17.28
CA SER A 492 11.06 -14.41 -16.14
C SER A 492 11.65 -14.84 -14.79
N THR A 493 12.30 -16.00 -14.72
CA THR A 493 12.94 -16.57 -13.53
C THR A 493 14.45 -16.34 -13.48
N ASP A 494 15.04 -15.86 -14.58
CA ASP A 494 16.48 -15.60 -14.68
C ASP A 494 16.89 -14.35 -13.88
N GLU A 495 18.20 -14.13 -13.76
CA GLU A 495 18.78 -12.95 -13.10
C GLU A 495 17.97 -11.68 -13.42
N PRO A 496 17.32 -11.06 -12.41
CA PRO A 496 16.32 -10.02 -12.66
C PRO A 496 16.94 -8.72 -13.21
N VAL A 497 18.27 -8.59 -13.13
CA VAL A 497 19.06 -7.46 -13.63
C VAL A 497 20.36 -8.00 -14.24
N ILE A 498 20.52 -7.84 -15.54
CA ILE A 498 21.76 -8.12 -16.26
C ILE A 498 22.78 -7.07 -15.84
N THR A 499 23.93 -7.51 -15.35
CA THR A 499 25.03 -6.61 -14.96
C THR A 499 26.30 -7.07 -15.69
N GLU A 500 26.75 -6.29 -16.66
CA GLU A 500 27.90 -6.62 -17.49
C GLU A 500 28.84 -5.42 -17.60
N SER A 501 30.11 -5.68 -17.90
CA SER A 501 31.11 -4.64 -18.13
C SER A 501 32.05 -5.04 -19.26
N PHE A 502 32.60 -4.06 -19.94
CA PHE A 502 33.50 -4.25 -21.07
C PHE A 502 34.61 -3.19 -21.05
N LYS A 503 35.85 -3.66 -21.21
CA LYS A 503 37.01 -2.79 -21.37
C LYS A 503 37.09 -2.30 -22.80
N VAL A 504 36.81 -1.02 -23.00
CA VAL A 504 36.87 -0.32 -24.27
C VAL A 504 38.29 0.21 -24.47
N GLY A 505 39.00 -0.27 -25.50
CA GLY A 505 40.36 0.17 -25.82
C GLY A 505 40.44 1.31 -26.82
N GLU A 506 39.37 1.56 -27.57
CA GLU A 506 39.28 2.60 -28.61
C GLU A 506 37.86 3.19 -28.64
N PRO A 507 37.64 4.41 -29.16
CA PRO A 507 36.32 5.01 -29.23
C PRO A 507 35.30 4.16 -29.97
N GLY A 508 34.09 4.01 -29.43
CA GLY A 508 33.05 3.18 -30.01
C GLY A 508 31.76 3.20 -29.21
N LYS A 509 30.96 2.15 -29.35
CA LYS A 509 29.73 1.98 -28.58
C LYS A 509 29.45 0.51 -28.27
N ILE A 510 28.82 0.25 -27.13
CA ILE A 510 28.19 -1.04 -26.87
C ILE A 510 26.77 -0.99 -27.45
N VAL A 511 26.46 -1.88 -28.38
CA VAL A 511 25.13 -2.07 -28.94
C VAL A 511 24.49 -3.27 -28.26
N ILE A 512 23.49 -3.01 -27.44
CA ILE A 512 22.66 -4.04 -26.82
C ILE A 512 21.45 -4.28 -27.72
N THR A 513 21.22 -5.53 -28.11
CA THR A 513 20.04 -5.94 -28.87
C THR A 513 19.08 -6.72 -27.97
N ILE A 514 17.82 -6.27 -27.93
CA ILE A 514 16.72 -6.95 -27.26
C ILE A 514 15.70 -7.37 -28.31
N ASP A 515 15.47 -8.68 -28.44
CA ASP A 515 14.49 -9.26 -29.37
C ASP A 515 13.26 -9.72 -28.60
N ASN A 516 12.15 -9.01 -28.76
CA ASN A 516 10.87 -9.37 -28.17
C ASN A 516 10.01 -10.12 -29.18
N GLN A 517 10.05 -11.45 -29.11
CA GLN A 517 9.24 -12.32 -29.97
C GLN A 517 7.80 -12.52 -29.43
N THR A 518 7.46 -11.92 -28.29
CA THR A 518 6.14 -12.07 -27.68
C THR A 518 5.12 -11.07 -28.24
N SER A 519 3.84 -11.37 -28.04
CA SER A 519 2.72 -10.49 -28.42
C SER A 519 2.52 -9.28 -27.49
N LYS A 520 3.25 -9.20 -26.37
CA LYS A 520 3.14 -8.12 -25.39
C LYS A 520 4.35 -7.19 -25.50
N LYS A 521 4.11 -5.89 -25.37
CA LYS A 521 5.20 -4.92 -25.23
C LYS A 521 6.00 -5.21 -23.95
N LYS A 522 7.30 -4.92 -23.97
CA LYS A 522 8.18 -5.03 -22.80
C LYS A 522 8.71 -3.66 -22.43
N LYS A 523 8.85 -3.41 -21.13
CA LYS A 523 9.55 -2.24 -20.61
C LYS A 523 10.97 -2.64 -20.26
N VAL A 524 11.94 -1.85 -20.70
CA VAL A 524 13.36 -2.03 -20.42
C VAL A 524 13.79 -0.86 -19.54
N LEU A 525 14.51 -1.19 -18.48
CA LEU A 525 15.15 -0.25 -17.58
C LEU A 525 16.65 -0.44 -17.75
N TYR A 526 17.39 0.61 -18.00
CA TYR A 526 18.84 0.51 -18.09
C TYR A 526 19.55 1.77 -17.60
N ARG A 527 20.77 1.57 -17.14
CA ARG A 527 21.72 2.63 -16.81
C ARG A 527 23.13 2.12 -17.09
N PHE A 528 24.05 3.02 -17.34
CA PHE A 528 25.43 2.67 -17.61
C PHE A 528 26.36 3.76 -17.07
N LYS A 529 27.60 3.35 -16.79
CA LYS A 529 28.68 4.24 -16.39
C LYS A 529 29.92 3.93 -17.20
N THR A 530 30.71 4.97 -17.44
CA THR A 530 32.03 4.88 -18.06
C THR A 530 33.05 5.34 -17.03
N LEU A 531 34.07 4.51 -16.79
CA LEU A 531 35.21 4.85 -15.92
C LEU A 531 36.46 4.93 -16.79
N PRO A 532 37.14 6.09 -16.87
CA PRO A 532 38.40 6.19 -17.63
C PRO A 532 39.42 5.17 -17.16
N ILE A 533 40.23 4.62 -18.08
CA ILE A 533 41.28 3.66 -17.70
C ILE A 533 42.36 4.30 -16.80
N SER A 534 42.51 5.62 -16.83
CA SER A 534 43.40 6.35 -15.92
C SER A 534 42.95 6.32 -14.46
N ASP A 535 41.67 6.04 -14.20
CA ASP A 535 41.04 6.16 -12.90
C ASP A 535 40.76 4.77 -12.26
N LEU A 536 41.19 3.70 -12.94
CA LEU A 536 41.18 2.29 -12.50
C LEU A 536 42.56 1.88 -12.01
#